data_AF-Q2TXF9-F1
#
_entry.id   AF-Q2TXF9-F1
#
_cell.length_a   1.000
_cell.length_b   1.000
_cell.length_c   1.000
_cell.angle_alpha   90.00
_cell.angle_beta   90.00
_cell.angle_gamma   90.00
#
_symmetry.space_group_name_H-M   'P 1'
#
loop_
_entity.id
_entity.type
_entity.pdbx_description
1 polymer ?
#
loop_
_entity_poly.entity_id
_entity_poly.type
_entity_poly.pdbx_seq_one_letter_code
_entity_poly.pdbx_strand_id
1 'polypeptide(L)'
;MLSYTSHCLQALLGVASLPYRQYQAYSSPQAPLQVPQVPQAGPPITTLVSSCAGFSYPEVACIDRYGSLLQGEFERKVRNVLGDADTYISTNAPSEPTFSDLQNADFLVWNQSAAKAILGPNPHVDFMFSIEDCSHEAPVYVPTTNELYFSRLQQGFLPQLVINLNNDPPTLEEKLAQPPIYAATGARFRDGLLYLATIGGNESLAGYTFRPGLYTLDPITGKTQALLNNYYGYYFNAVDDLDIDHEGQIWFTDNDYGRPCQVNTYAPQINAATYRFNPKTGLVTMVDDTLLEPNGLTFSPDNKTVYLTDTGAGSAIIDPNIYPAPHIAYNSTRKGRTIYAYDVAPSRKALLNKRPVYLSMEYAPDGIKTSREGYLVSATGKGVVVLTDEGEPLVRVQTNFTVINIAFAGAERDELWAIGKGGVARIRWGLKGSYA
;
A
#
# COMPACT_ATOMS: atom_id res chain seq x y z
N MET A 1 36.32 18.93 -39.24
CA MET A 1 35.92 20.08 -38.40
C MET A 1 35.08 19.56 -37.25
N LEU A 2 35.73 18.90 -36.29
CA LEU A 2 35.14 18.22 -35.14
C LEU A 2 36.14 18.38 -33.98
N SER A 3 35.74 19.03 -32.90
CA SER A 3 36.16 18.73 -31.51
C SER A 3 35.59 19.78 -30.56
N TYR A 4 34.33 19.62 -30.16
CA TYR A 4 33.79 20.25 -28.96
C TYR A 4 33.70 19.17 -27.89
N THR A 5 34.76 19.01 -27.09
CA THR A 5 34.77 18.13 -25.92
C THR A 5 35.14 18.92 -24.67
N SER A 6 34.16 18.98 -23.77
CA SER A 6 34.29 19.00 -22.30
C SER A 6 35.16 20.08 -21.66
N HIS A 7 34.54 21.24 -21.37
CA HIS A 7 35.02 22.21 -20.38
C HIS A 7 34.06 22.22 -19.18
N CYS A 8 34.12 21.20 -18.31
CA CYS A 8 33.51 21.30 -16.98
C CYS A 8 34.02 20.21 -16.03
N LEU A 9 35.33 20.19 -15.71
CA LEU A 9 35.83 19.37 -14.59
C LEU A 9 37.20 19.87 -14.06
N GLN A 10 37.33 21.16 -13.73
CA GLN A 10 38.51 21.67 -13.02
C GLN A 10 38.12 22.81 -12.06
N ALA A 11 37.53 22.46 -10.91
CA ALA A 11 37.34 23.41 -9.82
C ALA A 11 37.23 22.73 -8.45
N LEU A 12 38.09 21.75 -8.12
CA LEU A 12 38.15 21.17 -6.77
C LEU A 12 39.57 20.72 -6.35
N LEU A 13 40.62 21.36 -6.89
CA LEU A 13 42.01 21.12 -6.48
C LEU A 13 42.55 22.33 -5.71
N GLY A 14 42.29 22.36 -4.42
CA GLY A 14 42.72 23.45 -3.54
C GLY A 14 42.70 23.05 -2.06
N VAL A 15 43.21 21.86 -1.73
CA VAL A 15 43.41 21.46 -0.32
C VAL A 15 44.90 21.22 -0.12
N ALA A 16 45.53 22.16 0.59
CA ALA A 16 46.94 22.13 0.94
C ALA A 16 47.28 20.89 1.78
N SER A 17 48.35 20.22 1.40
CA SER A 17 48.91 19.04 2.05
C SER A 17 49.47 19.37 3.43
N LEU A 18 48.81 18.88 4.49
CA LEU A 18 49.36 18.86 5.84
C LEU A 18 50.40 17.73 5.97
N PRO A 19 51.53 17.96 6.68
CA PRO A 19 52.63 17.00 6.73
C PRO A 19 52.28 15.76 7.57
N TYR A 20 52.57 14.59 6.99
CA TYR A 20 52.44 13.26 7.58
C TYR A 20 53.21 13.16 8.90
N ARG A 21 52.49 12.99 10.03
CA ARG A 21 53.09 12.52 11.29
C ARG A 21 53.30 11.01 11.18
N GLN A 22 54.56 10.57 11.24
CA GLN A 22 54.93 9.17 11.37
C GLN A 22 54.42 8.62 12.71
N TYR A 23 53.43 7.72 12.66
CA TYR A 23 53.01 6.95 13.81
C TYR A 23 53.90 5.72 13.93
N GLN A 24 54.68 5.63 15.01
CA GLN A 24 55.40 4.41 15.37
C GLN A 24 54.39 3.35 15.81
N ALA A 25 54.42 2.19 15.14
CA ALA A 25 53.56 1.06 15.43
C ALA A 25 53.94 0.44 16.78
N TYR A 26 53.07 0.59 17.78
CA TYR A 26 53.15 -0.19 19.01
C TYR A 26 52.71 -1.63 18.72
N SER A 27 53.66 -2.55 18.61
CA SER A 27 53.40 -3.99 18.51
C SER A 27 53.16 -4.57 19.90
N SER A 28 51.96 -4.38 20.45
CA SER A 28 51.49 -5.22 21.55
C SER A 28 51.07 -6.58 20.99
N PRO A 29 51.49 -7.72 21.58
CA PRO A 29 51.12 -9.04 21.10
C PRO A 29 49.60 -9.22 21.22
N GLN A 30 48.89 -9.15 20.09
CA GLN A 30 47.48 -9.47 20.02
C GLN A 30 47.35 -10.99 20.23
N ALA A 31 46.70 -11.38 21.32
CA ALA A 31 46.22 -12.75 21.46
C ALA A 31 45.35 -13.09 20.24
N PRO A 32 45.51 -14.27 19.63
CA PRO A 32 44.80 -14.62 18.41
C PRO A 32 43.29 -14.47 18.65
N LEU A 33 42.63 -13.73 17.76
CA LEU A 33 41.17 -13.58 17.71
C LEU A 33 40.57 -14.98 17.80
N GLN A 34 39.95 -15.30 18.93
CA GLN A 34 39.15 -16.52 19.06
C GLN A 34 37.96 -16.37 18.13
N VAL A 35 38.04 -17.03 16.98
CA VAL A 35 36.88 -17.22 16.11
C VAL A 35 35.85 -17.96 16.96
N PRO A 36 34.68 -17.35 17.25
CA PRO A 36 33.63 -18.06 17.97
C PRO A 36 33.32 -19.33 17.18
N GLN A 37 33.32 -20.48 17.86
CA GLN A 37 32.88 -21.72 17.22
C GLN A 37 31.49 -21.48 16.67
N VAL A 38 31.34 -21.62 15.35
CA VAL A 38 30.03 -21.64 14.70
C VAL A 38 29.24 -22.74 15.41
N PRO A 39 28.09 -22.43 16.04
CA PRO A 39 27.26 -23.45 16.66
C PRO A 39 27.04 -24.57 15.65
N GLN A 40 27.26 -25.82 16.06
CA GLN A 40 26.96 -26.97 15.21
C GLN A 40 25.53 -26.81 14.68
N ALA A 41 25.37 -26.96 13.36
CA ALA A 41 24.07 -26.89 12.72
C ALA A 41 23.11 -27.78 13.52
N GLY A 42 21.99 -27.20 13.95
CA GLY A 42 20.92 -27.97 14.57
C GLY A 42 20.47 -29.11 13.65
N PRO A 43 19.67 -30.06 14.16
CA PRO A 43 19.13 -31.13 13.32
C PRO A 43 18.52 -30.53 12.04
N PRO A 44 18.65 -31.22 10.89
CA PRO A 44 18.08 -30.74 9.63
C PRO A 44 16.61 -30.38 9.86
N ILE A 45 16.24 -29.15 9.48
CA ILE A 45 14.86 -28.67 9.55
C ILE A 45 14.05 -29.67 8.74
N THR A 46 13.21 -30.47 9.40
CA THR A 46 12.56 -31.60 8.73
C THR A 46 11.45 -31.15 7.80
N THR A 47 10.93 -29.93 7.98
CA THR A 47 9.79 -29.43 7.22
C THR A 47 9.71 -27.90 7.32
N LEU A 48 9.89 -27.20 6.20
CA LEU A 48 9.77 -25.73 6.15
C LEU A 48 8.32 -25.25 6.26
N VAL A 49 7.39 -25.97 5.64
CA VAL A 49 5.96 -25.64 5.63
C VAL A 49 5.19 -26.78 6.28
N SER A 50 4.38 -26.47 7.28
CA SER A 50 3.67 -27.47 8.08
C SER A 50 2.24 -27.04 8.40
N SER A 51 1.49 -27.92 9.06
CA SER A 51 0.20 -27.54 9.64
C SER A 51 0.36 -26.51 10.75
N CYS A 52 -0.64 -25.64 10.88
CA CYS A 52 -0.78 -24.72 12.00
C CYS A 52 -1.70 -25.31 13.07
N ALA A 53 -1.29 -25.23 14.34
CA ALA A 53 -2.09 -25.79 15.42
C ALA A 53 -3.48 -25.13 15.54
N GLY A 54 -4.53 -25.93 15.32
CA GLY A 54 -5.93 -25.48 15.39
C GLY A 54 -6.56 -25.10 14.05
N PHE A 55 -5.84 -25.25 12.93
CA PHE A 55 -6.32 -24.90 11.60
C PHE A 55 -6.20 -26.06 10.61
N SER A 56 -7.02 -26.02 9.56
CA SER A 56 -7.00 -26.99 8.45
C SER A 56 -5.76 -26.81 7.59
N TYR A 57 -5.10 -27.90 7.23
CA TYR A 57 -3.96 -27.93 6.31
C TYR A 57 -4.37 -28.53 4.95
N PRO A 58 -3.97 -27.98 3.79
CA PRO A 58 -3.04 -26.85 3.62
C PRO A 58 -3.70 -25.46 3.59
N GLU A 59 -5.02 -25.33 3.77
CA GLU A 59 -5.75 -24.03 3.74
C GLU A 59 -5.06 -22.96 4.60
N VAL A 60 -4.60 -23.33 5.80
CA VAL A 60 -3.71 -22.54 6.64
C VAL A 60 -2.37 -23.26 6.77
N ALA A 61 -1.32 -22.66 6.23
CA ALA A 61 0.02 -23.22 6.20
C ALA A 61 1.00 -22.41 7.05
N CYS A 62 1.73 -23.08 7.94
CA CYS A 62 2.72 -22.47 8.81
C CYS A 62 4.09 -22.56 8.19
N ILE A 63 4.83 -21.44 8.19
CA ILE A 63 6.18 -21.34 7.64
C ILE A 63 7.16 -21.21 8.79
N ASP A 64 8.07 -22.17 8.91
CA ASP A 64 9.09 -22.16 9.96
C ASP A 64 10.11 -21.03 9.73
N ARG A 65 10.55 -20.43 10.84
CA ARG A 65 11.60 -19.39 10.87
C ARG A 65 11.46 -18.30 9.80
N TYR A 66 10.24 -17.84 9.52
CA TYR A 66 9.99 -16.81 8.50
C TYR A 66 10.44 -17.17 7.07
N GLY A 67 10.70 -18.45 6.79
CA GLY A 67 11.32 -18.87 5.55
C GLY A 67 12.73 -18.32 5.36
N SER A 68 13.42 -17.94 6.44
CA SER A 68 14.73 -17.30 6.40
C SER A 68 15.86 -18.23 5.96
N LEU A 69 15.61 -19.54 5.93
CA LEU A 69 16.58 -20.55 5.54
C LEU A 69 15.90 -21.56 4.63
N LEU A 70 16.13 -21.44 3.32
CA LEU A 70 15.80 -22.46 2.32
C LEU A 70 17.04 -23.32 2.11
N GLN A 71 16.89 -24.65 2.21
CA GLN A 71 17.98 -25.59 1.93
C GLN A 71 18.22 -25.70 0.42
N GLY A 72 19.46 -26.04 0.05
CA GLY A 72 19.85 -26.33 -1.33
C GLY A 72 19.75 -25.13 -2.28
N GLU A 73 19.55 -25.44 -3.57
CA GLU A 73 19.31 -24.42 -4.59
C GLU A 73 17.87 -23.90 -4.48
N PHE A 74 17.71 -22.59 -4.55
CA PHE A 74 16.41 -21.95 -4.65
C PHE A 74 16.51 -20.70 -5.53
N GLU A 75 15.45 -20.41 -6.27
CA GLU A 75 15.37 -19.22 -7.11
C GLU A 75 13.96 -18.68 -7.14
N ARG A 76 13.83 -17.36 -7.06
CA ARG A 76 12.61 -16.66 -7.38
C ARG A 76 12.88 -15.70 -8.52
N LYS A 77 12.39 -16.06 -9.71
CA LYS A 77 12.64 -15.29 -10.92
C LYS A 77 11.97 -13.92 -10.80
N VAL A 78 12.80 -12.88 -10.70
CA VAL A 78 12.35 -11.49 -10.64
C VAL A 78 11.74 -11.06 -11.97
N ARG A 79 10.50 -10.55 -11.93
CA ARG A 79 9.79 -10.05 -13.10
C ARG A 79 9.48 -8.56 -12.95
N ASN A 80 10.12 -7.73 -13.78
CA ASN A 80 9.96 -6.27 -13.79
C ASN A 80 8.80 -5.82 -14.69
N VAL A 81 7.64 -6.47 -14.54
CA VAL A 81 6.40 -6.14 -15.25
C VAL A 81 5.29 -6.12 -14.21
N LEU A 82 4.63 -4.98 -14.01
CA LEU A 82 3.68 -4.81 -12.91
C LEU A 82 2.53 -5.84 -12.95
N GLY A 83 2.02 -6.18 -14.14
CA GLY A 83 0.95 -7.16 -14.31
C GLY A 83 1.38 -8.62 -14.19
N ASP A 84 2.68 -8.90 -14.14
CA ASP A 84 3.25 -10.25 -14.08
C ASP A 84 4.41 -10.30 -13.07
N ALA A 85 4.34 -9.53 -11.98
CA ALA A 85 5.39 -9.53 -10.97
C ALA A 85 5.37 -10.84 -10.18
N ASP A 86 6.55 -11.26 -9.72
CA ASP A 86 6.72 -12.51 -8.98
C ASP A 86 6.03 -12.49 -7.62
N THR A 87 5.59 -13.66 -7.15
CA THR A 87 4.86 -13.84 -5.87
C THR A 87 5.61 -14.78 -4.94
N TYR A 88 5.35 -14.73 -3.64
CA TYR A 88 6.15 -15.49 -2.66
C TYR A 88 6.13 -16.99 -2.96
N ILE A 89 4.95 -17.48 -3.30
CA ILE A 89 4.69 -18.87 -3.70
C ILE A 89 5.29 -19.26 -5.06
N SER A 90 5.75 -18.30 -5.88
CA SER A 90 6.45 -18.60 -7.13
C SER A 90 7.95 -18.89 -6.94
N THR A 91 8.42 -18.99 -5.70
CA THR A 91 9.79 -19.38 -5.38
C THR A 91 9.97 -20.87 -5.68
N ASN A 92 10.93 -21.18 -6.53
CA ASN A 92 11.34 -22.56 -6.80
C ASN A 92 12.39 -22.97 -5.76
N ALA A 93 12.03 -23.89 -4.89
CA ALA A 93 12.91 -24.44 -3.84
C ALA A 93 12.85 -25.98 -3.86
N PRO A 94 13.49 -26.66 -4.83
CA PRO A 94 13.38 -28.10 -5.03
C PRO A 94 13.87 -28.94 -3.83
N SER A 95 14.75 -28.39 -2.99
CA SER A 95 15.21 -29.04 -1.75
C SER A 95 14.27 -28.83 -0.56
N GLU A 96 13.16 -28.10 -0.75
CA GLU A 96 12.11 -27.85 0.25
C GLU A 96 10.75 -28.34 -0.28
N PRO A 97 10.48 -29.65 -0.34
CA PRO A 97 9.29 -30.18 -1.01
C PRO A 97 7.97 -29.66 -0.46
N THR A 98 7.91 -29.32 0.83
CA THR A 98 6.70 -28.76 1.44
C THR A 98 6.42 -27.32 1.02
N PHE A 99 7.39 -26.62 0.41
CA PHE A 99 7.17 -25.26 -0.08
C PHE A 99 6.05 -25.20 -1.14
N SER A 100 5.87 -26.26 -1.93
CA SER A 100 4.78 -26.32 -2.91
C SER A 100 3.39 -26.34 -2.28
N ASP A 101 3.27 -26.63 -0.99
CA ASP A 101 1.96 -26.67 -0.32
C ASP A 101 1.38 -25.26 -0.15
N LEU A 102 2.22 -24.22 -0.17
CA LEU A 102 1.79 -22.82 -0.12
C LEU A 102 0.91 -22.42 -1.31
N GLN A 103 0.97 -23.12 -2.44
CA GLN A 103 0.10 -22.83 -3.60
C GLN A 103 -1.38 -23.18 -3.33
N ASN A 104 -1.64 -24.03 -2.34
CA ASN A 104 -2.96 -24.52 -1.97
C ASN A 104 -3.46 -23.89 -0.66
N ALA A 105 -2.71 -22.94 -0.10
CA ALA A 105 -3.04 -22.27 1.15
C ALA A 105 -3.74 -20.93 0.86
N ASP A 106 -4.80 -20.62 1.58
CA ASP A 106 -5.39 -19.28 1.59
C ASP A 106 -4.67 -18.39 2.60
N PHE A 107 -4.15 -18.97 3.68
CA PHE A 107 -3.47 -18.25 4.75
C PHE A 107 -2.06 -18.80 4.99
N LEU A 108 -1.06 -17.93 4.87
CA LEU A 108 0.32 -18.22 5.25
C LEU A 108 0.60 -17.63 6.63
N VAL A 109 1.13 -18.42 7.55
CA VAL A 109 1.35 -18.01 8.94
C VAL A 109 2.83 -18.12 9.29
N TRP A 110 3.41 -17.00 9.74
CA TRP A 110 4.77 -16.98 10.29
C TRP A 110 4.79 -16.98 11.83
N ASN A 111 3.76 -16.41 12.45
CA ASN A 111 3.63 -16.35 13.91
C ASN A 111 2.35 -17.07 14.38
N GLN A 112 2.50 -18.32 14.81
CA GLN A 112 1.37 -19.16 15.25
C GLN A 112 0.64 -18.60 16.48
N SER A 113 1.36 -17.97 17.39
CA SER A 113 0.78 -17.40 18.60
C SER A 113 -0.18 -16.27 18.26
N ALA A 114 0.23 -15.37 17.35
CA ALA A 114 -0.60 -14.27 16.89
C ALA A 114 -1.73 -14.73 15.95
N ALA A 115 -1.48 -15.72 15.10
CA ALA A 115 -2.44 -16.22 14.11
C ALA A 115 -3.78 -16.66 14.72
N LYS A 116 -3.79 -17.24 15.94
CA LYS A 116 -5.05 -17.64 16.60
C LYS A 116 -6.01 -16.47 16.80
N ALA A 117 -5.49 -15.31 17.19
CA ALA A 117 -6.31 -14.11 17.37
C ALA A 117 -6.65 -13.45 16.03
N ILE A 118 -5.69 -13.40 15.10
CA ILE A 118 -5.86 -12.77 13.79
C ILE A 118 -6.88 -13.51 12.92
N LEU A 119 -6.79 -14.84 12.87
CA LEU A 119 -7.61 -15.69 12.00
C LEU A 119 -8.96 -16.07 12.64
N GLY A 120 -9.04 -16.12 13.97
CA GLY A 120 -10.21 -16.65 14.65
C GLY A 120 -10.40 -18.15 14.39
N PRO A 121 -11.57 -18.73 14.73
CA PRO A 121 -11.78 -20.18 14.70
C PRO A 121 -12.05 -20.77 13.30
N ASN A 122 -12.53 -19.95 12.35
CA ASN A 122 -12.97 -20.41 11.03
C ASN A 122 -12.64 -19.38 9.93
N PRO A 123 -11.34 -19.12 9.69
CA PRO A 123 -10.92 -18.14 8.69
C PRO A 123 -11.24 -18.63 7.28
N HIS A 124 -11.74 -17.75 6.41
CA HIS A 124 -12.03 -18.09 5.01
C HIS A 124 -11.88 -16.90 4.07
N VAL A 125 -11.53 -17.20 2.82
CA VAL A 125 -11.49 -16.24 1.71
C VAL A 125 -12.59 -16.59 0.71
N ASP A 126 -13.68 -15.81 0.70
CA ASP A 126 -14.73 -15.97 -0.30
C ASP A 126 -14.43 -15.09 -1.51
N PHE A 127 -14.28 -15.68 -2.71
CA PHE A 127 -14.30 -14.90 -3.95
C PHE A 127 -15.75 -14.50 -4.26
N MET A 128 -16.06 -13.21 -4.19
CA MET A 128 -17.44 -12.71 -4.22
C MET A 128 -17.88 -12.28 -5.62
N PHE A 129 -17.04 -11.53 -6.33
CA PHE A 129 -17.39 -10.97 -7.63
C PHE A 129 -16.21 -11.01 -8.60
N SER A 130 -16.48 -11.42 -9.83
CA SER A 130 -15.62 -11.13 -10.98
C SER A 130 -15.98 -9.76 -11.52
N ILE A 131 -14.99 -8.88 -11.63
CA ILE A 131 -15.13 -7.50 -12.11
C ILE A 131 -14.13 -7.26 -13.25
N GLU A 132 -14.15 -6.06 -13.83
CA GLU A 132 -13.26 -5.71 -14.95
C GLU A 132 -11.77 -5.87 -14.55
N ASP A 133 -10.91 -6.29 -15.49
CA ASP A 133 -9.47 -6.46 -15.24
C ASP A 133 -8.71 -5.13 -15.31
N CYS A 134 -9.14 -4.18 -14.49
CA CYS A 134 -8.49 -2.89 -14.27
C CYS A 134 -8.39 -2.60 -12.76
N SER A 135 -7.73 -1.50 -12.41
CA SER A 135 -7.60 -1.14 -11.00
C SER A 135 -8.95 -0.73 -10.40
N HIS A 136 -9.25 -1.27 -9.22
CA HIS A 136 -10.42 -0.92 -8.43
C HIS A 136 -9.97 -0.50 -7.03
N GLU A 137 -10.55 0.59 -6.55
CA GLU A 137 -9.98 1.41 -5.48
C GLU A 137 -11.06 2.03 -4.60
N ALA A 138 -10.67 2.89 -3.66
CA ALA A 138 -11.55 3.66 -2.78
C ALA A 138 -12.58 2.81 -2.00
N PRO A 139 -12.25 1.60 -1.53
CA PRO A 139 -13.21 0.80 -0.78
C PRO A 139 -13.54 1.48 0.54
N VAL A 140 -14.82 1.69 0.81
CA VAL A 140 -15.29 2.30 2.06
C VAL A 140 -16.65 1.75 2.46
N TYR A 141 -16.74 1.31 3.70
CA TYR A 141 -17.99 0.81 4.28
C TYR A 141 -18.81 1.96 4.87
N VAL A 142 -20.09 1.99 4.51
CA VAL A 142 -21.09 2.97 4.94
C VAL A 142 -22.08 2.27 5.89
N PRO A 143 -21.93 2.42 7.24
CA PRO A 143 -22.74 1.67 8.19
C PRO A 143 -24.23 2.02 8.15
N THR A 144 -24.58 3.25 7.76
CA THR A 144 -25.97 3.73 7.76
C THR A 144 -26.82 3.08 6.67
N THR A 145 -26.21 2.68 5.56
CA THR A 145 -26.89 1.95 4.47
C THR A 145 -26.49 0.48 4.41
N ASN A 146 -25.47 0.08 5.18
CA ASN A 146 -24.85 -1.24 5.15
C ASN A 146 -24.36 -1.61 3.74
N GLU A 147 -23.60 -0.69 3.15
CA GLU A 147 -23.08 -0.80 1.78
C GLU A 147 -21.57 -0.58 1.77
N LEU A 148 -20.86 -1.28 0.89
CA LEU A 148 -19.45 -1.06 0.61
C LEU A 148 -19.29 -0.40 -0.76
N TYR A 149 -18.84 0.85 -0.78
CA TYR A 149 -18.55 1.59 -1.99
C TYR A 149 -17.12 1.34 -2.43
N PHE A 150 -16.85 1.33 -3.73
CA PHE A 150 -15.53 1.35 -4.33
C PHE A 150 -15.60 1.90 -5.76
N SER A 151 -14.46 2.23 -6.33
CA SER A 151 -14.32 2.91 -7.61
C SER A 151 -13.64 2.01 -8.65
N ARG A 152 -13.95 2.22 -9.93
CA ARG A 152 -13.21 1.61 -11.04
C ARG A 152 -12.34 2.67 -11.70
N LEU A 153 -11.03 2.44 -11.73
CA LEU A 153 -10.07 3.31 -12.42
C LEU A 153 -10.02 2.98 -13.92
N GLN A 154 -11.02 3.47 -14.64
CA GLN A 154 -11.15 3.31 -16.07
C GLN A 154 -11.50 4.65 -16.71
N GLN A 155 -10.89 4.95 -17.86
CA GLN A 155 -11.16 6.17 -18.61
C GLN A 155 -12.66 6.35 -18.86
N GLY A 156 -13.21 7.47 -18.39
CA GLY A 156 -14.61 7.83 -18.61
C GLY A 156 -15.63 7.11 -17.73
N PHE A 157 -15.23 6.19 -16.85
CA PHE A 157 -16.15 5.55 -15.90
C PHE A 157 -16.47 6.49 -14.74
N LEU A 158 -17.75 6.79 -14.54
CA LEU A 158 -18.24 7.79 -13.57
C LEU A 158 -19.03 7.23 -12.38
N PRO A 159 -19.77 6.10 -12.50
CA PRO A 159 -20.43 5.52 -11.34
C PRO A 159 -19.43 5.05 -10.28
N GLN A 160 -19.88 4.99 -9.04
CA GLN A 160 -19.24 4.18 -8.01
C GLN A 160 -19.87 2.78 -8.04
N LEU A 161 -19.07 1.77 -7.76
CA LEU A 161 -19.51 0.40 -7.57
C LEU A 161 -19.88 0.21 -6.10
N VAL A 162 -21.01 -0.43 -5.84
CA VAL A 162 -21.57 -0.55 -4.49
C VAL A 162 -22.00 -1.99 -4.23
N ILE A 163 -21.41 -2.60 -3.21
CA ILE A 163 -21.82 -3.90 -2.70
C ILE A 163 -22.87 -3.67 -1.62
N ASN A 164 -24.08 -4.14 -1.86
CA ASN A 164 -25.16 -4.11 -0.90
C ASN A 164 -25.06 -5.33 0.02
N LEU A 165 -24.71 -5.09 1.29
CA LEU A 165 -24.53 -6.12 2.31
C LEU A 165 -25.82 -6.44 3.08
N ASN A 166 -26.96 -5.87 2.66
CA ASN A 166 -28.28 -6.24 3.19
C ASN A 166 -28.83 -7.52 2.54
N ASN A 167 -28.26 -7.94 1.41
CA ASN A 167 -28.61 -9.17 0.71
C ASN A 167 -27.62 -10.28 1.12
N ASP A 168 -28.11 -11.53 1.18
CA ASP A 168 -27.27 -12.72 1.32
C ASP A 168 -27.63 -13.73 0.20
N PRO A 169 -26.75 -13.94 -0.80
CA PRO A 169 -25.43 -13.32 -0.94
C PRO A 169 -25.50 -11.81 -1.24
N PRO A 170 -24.44 -11.04 -0.91
CA PRO A 170 -24.34 -9.63 -1.29
C PRO A 170 -24.50 -9.41 -2.80
N THR A 171 -25.00 -8.24 -3.19
CA THR A 171 -25.19 -7.87 -4.60
C THR A 171 -24.35 -6.66 -4.98
N LEU A 172 -23.89 -6.58 -6.23
CA LEU A 172 -23.09 -5.48 -6.75
C LEU A 172 -23.93 -4.61 -7.71
N GLU A 173 -23.90 -3.29 -7.52
CA GLU A 173 -24.60 -2.32 -8.38
C GLU A 173 -23.74 -1.08 -8.66
N GLU A 174 -24.19 -0.26 -9.63
CA GLU A 174 -23.59 1.04 -9.94
C GLU A 174 -24.46 2.18 -9.39
N LYS A 175 -23.84 3.12 -8.66
CA LYS A 175 -24.48 4.36 -8.21
C LYS A 175 -23.76 5.57 -8.76
N LEU A 176 -24.48 6.40 -9.51
CA LEU A 176 -23.97 7.66 -10.04
C LEU A 176 -24.31 8.80 -9.09
N ALA A 177 -23.27 9.46 -8.57
CA ALA A 177 -23.43 10.64 -7.73
C ALA A 177 -23.72 11.92 -8.56
N GLN A 178 -24.22 12.96 -7.90
CA GLN A 178 -24.51 14.26 -8.50
C GLN A 178 -23.87 15.44 -7.75
N PRO A 179 -22.94 16.18 -8.38
CA PRO A 179 -22.17 15.81 -9.58
C PRO A 179 -21.43 14.46 -9.44
N PRO A 180 -21.01 13.82 -10.55
CA PRO A 180 -20.25 12.57 -10.47
C PRO A 180 -18.89 12.75 -9.78
N ILE A 181 -18.35 11.65 -9.23
CA ILE A 181 -16.95 11.55 -8.78
C ILE A 181 -16.19 10.73 -9.81
N TYR A 182 -15.08 11.26 -10.33
CA TYR A 182 -14.29 10.59 -11.35
C TYR A 182 -12.98 10.05 -10.78
N ALA A 183 -12.75 8.75 -10.95
CA ALA A 183 -11.54 8.04 -10.52
C ALA A 183 -11.16 8.31 -9.05
N ALA A 184 -12.06 7.99 -8.13
CA ALA A 184 -11.75 7.95 -6.70
C ALA A 184 -10.78 6.81 -6.41
N THR A 185 -9.83 7.05 -5.51
CA THR A 185 -8.76 6.11 -5.17
C THR A 185 -8.68 5.82 -3.67
N GLY A 186 -8.81 6.85 -2.84
CA GLY A 186 -8.88 6.74 -1.40
C GLY A 186 -10.23 7.14 -0.86
N ALA A 187 -10.63 6.50 0.25
CA ALA A 187 -11.92 6.78 0.86
C ALA A 187 -11.97 6.59 2.38
N ARG A 188 -12.71 7.46 3.05
CA ARG A 188 -13.02 7.36 4.48
C ARG A 188 -14.47 7.77 4.76
N PHE A 189 -15.19 6.97 5.53
CA PHE A 189 -16.53 7.36 6.02
C PHE A 189 -16.42 8.03 7.39
N ARG A 190 -17.01 9.22 7.53
CA ARG A 190 -17.05 9.97 8.79
C ARG A 190 -18.23 10.93 8.80
N ASP A 191 -18.88 11.08 9.96
CA ASP A 191 -19.97 12.05 10.18
C ASP A 191 -21.09 11.99 9.13
N GLY A 192 -21.43 10.78 8.66
CA GLY A 192 -22.50 10.55 7.69
C GLY A 192 -22.10 10.73 6.22
N LEU A 193 -20.85 11.10 5.94
CA LEU A 193 -20.35 11.36 4.59
C LEU A 193 -19.19 10.42 4.23
N LEU A 194 -19.08 10.10 2.94
CA LEU A 194 -17.86 9.55 2.37
C LEU A 194 -16.95 10.73 2.02
N TYR A 195 -15.71 10.71 2.47
CA TYR A 195 -14.62 11.55 2.01
C TYR A 195 -13.83 10.76 0.98
N LEU A 196 -13.59 11.34 -0.19
CA LEU A 196 -13.01 10.68 -1.35
C LEU A 196 -11.80 11.48 -1.85
N ALA A 197 -10.68 10.80 -1.99
CA ALA A 197 -9.52 11.27 -2.75
C ALA A 197 -9.70 10.86 -4.21
N THR A 198 -9.36 11.75 -5.15
CA THR A 198 -9.52 11.49 -6.57
C THR A 198 -8.26 11.82 -7.36
N ILE A 199 -7.95 10.94 -8.31
CA ILE A 199 -6.88 11.13 -9.29
C ILE A 199 -7.42 11.58 -10.65
N GLY A 200 -8.74 11.60 -10.82
CA GLY A 200 -9.41 11.92 -12.09
C GLY A 200 -9.29 13.40 -12.46
N GLY A 201 -8.83 13.66 -13.68
CA GLY A 201 -8.70 15.02 -14.22
C GLY A 201 -9.09 15.07 -15.69
N ASN A 202 -10.10 15.86 -16.03
CA ASN A 202 -10.54 16.04 -17.41
C ASN A 202 -11.26 17.39 -17.56
N GLU A 203 -11.03 18.11 -18.65
CA GLU A 203 -11.65 19.43 -18.85
C GLU A 203 -13.16 19.30 -19.12
N SER A 204 -13.54 18.28 -19.87
CA SER A 204 -14.90 18.08 -20.35
C SER A 204 -15.17 16.59 -20.55
N LEU A 205 -15.67 15.95 -19.51
CA LEU A 205 -16.16 14.57 -19.55
C LEU A 205 -17.63 14.57 -19.13
N ALA A 206 -18.51 14.09 -20.01
CA ALA A 206 -19.96 14.05 -19.77
C ALA A 206 -20.58 15.41 -19.36
N GLY A 207 -20.02 16.53 -19.84
CA GLY A 207 -20.48 17.89 -19.50
C GLY A 207 -19.95 18.44 -18.17
N TYR A 208 -19.05 17.72 -17.51
CA TYR A 208 -18.41 18.14 -16.27
C TYR A 208 -16.91 18.35 -16.46
N THR A 209 -16.35 19.22 -15.63
CA THR A 209 -14.91 19.38 -15.45
C THR A 209 -14.49 18.66 -14.17
N PHE A 210 -13.44 17.85 -14.26
CA PHE A 210 -12.87 17.09 -13.15
C PHE A 210 -11.46 17.55 -12.85
N ARG A 211 -11.12 17.61 -11.56
CA ARG A 211 -9.78 17.91 -11.04
C ARG A 211 -9.44 16.92 -9.92
N PRO A 212 -8.21 16.41 -9.85
CA PRO A 212 -7.75 15.66 -8.69
C PRO A 212 -7.95 16.47 -7.41
N GLY A 213 -8.37 15.83 -6.33
CA GLY A 213 -8.73 16.55 -5.12
C GLY A 213 -9.42 15.72 -4.05
N LEU A 214 -9.96 16.41 -3.06
CA LEU A 214 -10.78 15.84 -1.99
C LEU A 214 -12.24 16.27 -2.17
N TYR A 215 -13.13 15.30 -2.08
CA TYR A 215 -14.58 15.47 -2.27
C TYR A 215 -15.34 14.77 -1.15
N THR A 216 -16.56 15.22 -0.90
CA THR A 216 -17.53 14.48 -0.08
C THR A 216 -18.65 13.94 -0.94
N LEU A 217 -19.18 12.77 -0.58
CA LEU A 217 -20.40 12.18 -1.10
C LEU A 217 -21.33 11.86 0.07
N ASP A 218 -22.55 12.37 0.02
CA ASP A 218 -23.65 11.94 0.88
C ASP A 218 -24.26 10.65 0.31
N PRO A 219 -24.17 9.51 1.01
CA PRO A 219 -24.66 8.22 0.50
C PRO A 219 -26.19 8.15 0.41
N ILE A 220 -26.91 8.99 1.14
CA ILE A 220 -28.39 9.01 1.16
C ILE A 220 -28.93 9.85 0.01
N THR A 221 -28.37 11.04 -0.20
CA THR A 221 -28.86 11.96 -1.23
C THR A 221 -28.14 11.82 -2.57
N GLY A 222 -26.98 11.15 -2.60
CA GLY A 222 -26.11 11.06 -3.77
C GLY A 222 -25.39 12.37 -4.10
N LYS A 223 -25.51 13.40 -3.25
CA LYS A 223 -24.94 14.73 -3.49
C LYS A 223 -23.45 14.75 -3.21
N THR A 224 -22.69 15.38 -4.11
CA THR A 224 -21.24 15.60 -3.92
C THR A 224 -20.87 17.06 -3.72
N GLN A 225 -19.71 17.28 -3.11
CA GLN A 225 -19.11 18.60 -2.92
C GLN A 225 -17.59 18.51 -2.97
N ALA A 226 -16.95 19.45 -3.68
CA ALA A 226 -15.50 19.61 -3.63
C ALA A 226 -15.09 20.29 -2.31
N LEU A 227 -14.11 19.72 -1.62
CA LEU A 227 -13.48 20.31 -0.44
C LEU A 227 -12.15 20.98 -0.77
N LEU A 228 -11.38 20.36 -1.66
CA LEU A 228 -10.04 20.80 -2.05
C LEU A 228 -9.76 20.33 -3.48
N ASN A 229 -9.26 21.22 -4.36
CA ASN A 229 -9.02 20.88 -5.77
C ASN A 229 -7.77 21.55 -6.38
N ASN A 230 -6.98 22.26 -5.57
CA ASN A 230 -5.73 22.90 -6.02
C ASN A 230 -4.80 23.18 -4.84
N TYR A 231 -3.51 23.33 -5.13
CA TYR A 231 -2.50 23.83 -4.22
C TYR A 231 -2.03 25.22 -4.69
N TYR A 232 -2.59 26.27 -4.08
CA TYR A 232 -2.29 27.67 -4.40
C TYR A 232 -2.33 28.00 -5.90
N GLY A 233 -3.30 27.44 -6.63
CA GLY A 233 -3.50 27.62 -8.06
C GLY A 233 -2.88 26.56 -8.96
N TYR A 234 -2.01 25.69 -8.43
CA TYR A 234 -1.54 24.50 -9.13
C TYR A 234 -2.54 23.35 -8.98
N TYR A 235 -2.70 22.53 -10.01
CA TYR A 235 -3.44 21.27 -9.87
C TYR A 235 -2.65 20.30 -9.00
N PHE A 236 -3.37 19.52 -8.19
CA PHE A 236 -2.81 18.29 -7.65
C PHE A 236 -2.54 17.30 -8.80
N ASN A 237 -1.55 16.43 -8.63
CA ASN A 237 -1.14 15.47 -9.66
C ASN A 237 -2.15 14.32 -9.72
N ALA A 238 -2.37 13.66 -8.59
CA ALA A 238 -3.25 12.53 -8.38
C ALA A 238 -3.41 12.35 -6.85
N VAL A 239 -4.40 13.02 -6.26
CA VAL A 239 -4.71 12.87 -4.83
C VAL A 239 -5.19 11.44 -4.62
N ASP A 240 -4.31 10.59 -4.08
CA ASP A 240 -4.47 9.15 -4.15
C ASP A 240 -5.24 8.64 -2.92
N ASP A 241 -4.62 8.66 -1.74
CA ASP A 241 -5.23 8.11 -0.53
C ASP A 241 -5.38 9.15 0.57
N LEU A 242 -6.31 8.91 1.51
CA LEU A 242 -6.55 9.82 2.63
C LEU A 242 -6.92 9.08 3.92
N ASP A 243 -6.61 9.70 5.05
CA ASP A 243 -7.21 9.37 6.34
C ASP A 243 -7.47 10.65 7.13
N ILE A 244 -8.39 10.55 8.10
CA ILE A 244 -8.82 11.70 8.89
C ILE A 244 -8.43 11.48 10.33
N ASP A 245 -7.62 12.40 10.85
CA ASP A 245 -7.16 12.32 12.22
C ASP A 245 -8.29 12.63 13.23
N HIS A 246 -8.10 12.33 14.51
CA HIS A 246 -9.13 12.57 15.54
C HIS A 246 -9.59 14.05 15.66
N GLU A 247 -8.82 15.04 15.20
CA GLU A 247 -9.20 16.47 15.21
C GLU A 247 -9.95 16.89 13.93
N GLY A 248 -10.22 15.93 13.04
CA GLY A 248 -10.90 16.15 11.77
C GLY A 248 -9.99 16.78 10.70
N GLN A 249 -8.67 16.70 10.86
CA GLN A 249 -7.74 17.13 9.81
C GLN A 249 -7.59 15.99 8.82
N ILE A 250 -7.57 16.32 7.54
CA ILE A 250 -7.47 15.33 6.47
C ILE A 250 -6.01 15.27 6.04
N TRP A 251 -5.41 14.10 6.11
CA TRP A 251 -4.07 13.83 5.64
C TRP A 251 -4.21 13.01 4.37
N PHE A 252 -3.46 13.36 3.32
CA PHE A 252 -3.62 12.74 2.01
C PHE A 252 -2.30 12.65 1.26
N THR A 253 -2.22 11.68 0.36
CA THR A 253 -1.09 11.49 -0.54
C THR A 253 -1.42 12.05 -1.93
N ASP A 254 -0.42 12.56 -2.62
CA ASP A 254 -0.51 13.01 -4.01
C ASP A 254 0.68 12.41 -4.77
N ASN A 255 0.40 11.66 -5.83
CA ASN A 255 1.42 10.98 -6.63
C ASN A 255 1.24 11.20 -8.13
N ASP A 256 1.99 10.48 -8.97
CA ASP A 256 2.03 10.77 -10.40
C ASP A 256 1.20 9.79 -11.27
N TYR A 257 0.32 8.96 -10.67
CA TYR A 257 -0.35 7.86 -11.37
C TYR A 257 -1.57 8.23 -12.21
N GLY A 258 -2.16 9.42 -12.04
CA GLY A 258 -3.38 9.80 -12.76
C GLY A 258 -3.28 9.65 -14.29
N ARG A 259 -2.15 10.06 -14.88
CA ARG A 259 -1.89 9.97 -16.33
C ARG A 259 -1.57 8.55 -16.80
N PRO A 260 -0.64 7.80 -16.19
CA PRO A 260 -0.41 6.39 -16.51
C PRO A 260 -1.66 5.49 -16.39
N CYS A 261 -2.58 5.83 -15.48
CA CYS A 261 -3.90 5.19 -15.33
C CYS A 261 -4.94 5.69 -16.34
N GLN A 262 -4.59 6.67 -17.21
CA GLN A 262 -5.43 7.23 -18.26
C GLN A 262 -6.73 7.90 -17.77
N VAL A 263 -6.76 8.30 -16.49
CA VAL A 263 -7.90 8.99 -15.87
C VAL A 263 -7.63 10.47 -15.63
N ASN A 264 -6.38 10.93 -15.78
CA ASN A 264 -6.01 12.33 -15.74
C ASN A 264 -5.39 12.77 -17.08
N THR A 265 -5.88 13.85 -17.67
CA THR A 265 -5.31 14.45 -18.88
C THR A 265 -4.22 15.49 -18.59
N TYR A 266 -4.10 15.96 -17.35
CA TYR A 266 -3.14 16.98 -16.94
C TYR A 266 -1.84 16.35 -16.44
N ALA A 267 -0.71 16.92 -16.85
CA ALA A 267 0.59 16.54 -16.31
C ALA A 267 0.73 16.99 -14.85
N PRO A 268 1.51 16.26 -14.04
CA PRO A 268 1.95 16.72 -12.73
C PRO A 268 2.47 18.16 -12.75
N GLN A 269 2.11 18.96 -11.74
CA GLN A 269 2.50 20.37 -11.61
C GLN A 269 3.23 20.67 -10.31
N ILE A 270 3.11 19.79 -9.32
CA ILE A 270 3.72 19.90 -8.00
C ILE A 270 4.49 18.62 -7.69
N ASN A 271 5.23 18.61 -6.58
CA ASN A 271 5.91 17.40 -6.14
C ASN A 271 4.90 16.37 -5.65
N ALA A 272 5.11 15.10 -6.04
CA ALA A 272 4.52 13.97 -5.36
C ALA A 272 4.95 14.02 -3.88
N ALA A 273 3.96 14.07 -2.97
CA ALA A 273 4.20 14.31 -1.56
C ALA A 273 2.97 13.92 -0.72
N THR A 274 3.15 13.87 0.59
CA THR A 274 2.05 13.77 1.56
C THR A 274 1.73 15.16 2.08
N TYR A 275 0.44 15.47 2.08
CA TYR A 275 -0.11 16.76 2.47
C TYR A 275 -1.12 16.60 3.60
N ARG A 276 -1.44 17.73 4.21
CA ARG A 276 -2.42 17.86 5.28
C ARG A 276 -3.32 19.05 4.98
N PHE A 277 -4.63 18.85 5.07
CA PHE A 277 -5.67 19.83 4.86
C PHE A 277 -6.47 20.06 6.14
N ASN A 278 -6.71 21.33 6.47
CA ASN A 278 -7.58 21.73 7.57
C ASN A 278 -8.93 22.22 7.02
N PRO A 279 -10.01 21.41 7.09
CA PRO A 279 -11.31 21.77 6.51
C PRO A 279 -11.91 23.06 7.09
N LYS A 280 -11.56 23.44 8.33
CA LYS A 280 -12.08 24.64 8.99
C LYS A 280 -11.46 25.94 8.48
N THR A 281 -10.22 25.89 7.99
CA THR A 281 -9.46 27.08 7.58
C THR A 281 -9.13 27.09 6.10
N GLY A 282 -9.25 25.95 5.41
CA GLY A 282 -8.82 25.80 4.03
C GLY A 282 -7.29 25.62 3.86
N LEU A 283 -6.51 25.66 4.95
CA LEU A 283 -5.06 25.57 4.88
C LEU A 283 -4.60 24.16 4.43
N VAL A 284 -3.78 24.13 3.39
CA VAL A 284 -3.03 22.94 2.95
C VAL A 284 -1.55 23.14 3.26
N THR A 285 -0.91 22.13 3.86
CA THR A 285 0.52 22.09 4.16
C THR A 285 1.11 20.76 3.76
N MET A 286 2.32 20.77 3.20
CA MET A 286 3.10 19.56 2.99
C MET A 286 3.64 19.02 4.33
N VAL A 287 3.63 17.71 4.52
CA VAL A 287 4.08 17.05 5.75
C VAL A 287 5.15 15.97 5.53
N ASP A 288 5.29 15.45 4.31
CA ASP A 288 6.42 14.63 3.87
C ASP A 288 6.60 14.76 2.34
N ASP A 289 7.84 14.95 1.89
CA ASP A 289 8.24 15.00 0.48
C ASP A 289 9.35 13.98 0.16
N THR A 290 9.46 12.94 0.98
CA THR A 290 10.61 12.03 0.94
C THR A 290 10.29 10.64 0.39
N LEU A 291 9.01 10.32 0.21
CA LEU A 291 8.55 9.14 -0.55
C LEU A 291 8.62 9.40 -2.05
N LEU A 292 8.82 8.33 -2.84
CA LEU A 292 8.90 8.46 -4.30
C LEU A 292 7.52 8.58 -4.94
N GLU A 293 6.60 7.69 -4.56
CA GLU A 293 5.19 7.74 -4.97
C GLU A 293 4.37 7.44 -3.70
N PRO A 294 4.03 8.46 -2.88
CA PRO A 294 3.23 8.26 -1.69
C PRO A 294 1.82 7.80 -2.10
N ASN A 295 1.31 6.78 -1.42
CA ASN A 295 0.08 6.09 -1.84
C ASN A 295 -0.81 5.84 -0.62
N GLY A 296 -0.96 4.61 -0.13
CA GLY A 296 -1.76 4.26 1.04
C GLY A 296 -1.42 5.03 2.31
N LEU A 297 -2.44 5.48 3.04
CA LEU A 297 -2.32 6.24 4.30
C LEU A 297 -3.28 5.71 5.36
N THR A 298 -2.80 5.45 6.57
CA THR A 298 -3.68 5.17 7.72
C THR A 298 -3.07 5.58 9.06
N PHE A 299 -3.89 6.01 10.01
CA PHE A 299 -3.46 6.25 11.40
C PHE A 299 -3.48 4.98 12.26
N SER A 300 -2.59 4.92 13.27
CA SER A 300 -2.73 3.99 14.39
C SER A 300 -4.05 4.21 15.15
N PRO A 301 -4.58 3.20 15.86
CA PRO A 301 -5.79 3.37 16.67
C PRO A 301 -5.69 4.48 17.72
N ASP A 302 -4.51 4.68 18.30
CA ASP A 302 -4.26 5.77 19.25
C ASP A 302 -3.91 7.11 18.58
N ASN A 303 -3.89 7.14 17.24
CA ASN A 303 -3.73 8.34 16.41
C ASN A 303 -2.38 9.06 16.56
N LYS A 304 -1.38 8.39 17.14
CA LYS A 304 -0.02 8.92 17.36
C LYS A 304 0.97 8.54 16.26
N THR A 305 0.66 7.51 15.48
CA THR A 305 1.48 7.09 14.35
C THR A 305 0.65 7.18 13.07
N VAL A 306 1.25 7.64 11.98
CA VAL A 306 0.71 7.45 10.63
C VAL A 306 1.60 6.48 9.87
N TYR A 307 0.98 5.60 9.11
CA TYR A 307 1.64 4.66 8.22
C TYR A 307 1.37 5.09 6.78
N LEU A 308 2.44 5.16 5.99
CA LEU A 308 2.39 5.51 4.57
C LEU A 308 3.01 4.39 3.75
N THR A 309 2.37 4.01 2.66
CA THR A 309 2.96 3.13 1.66
C THR A 309 3.65 3.96 0.59
N ASP A 310 4.81 3.48 0.13
CA ASP A 310 5.54 4.04 -1.01
C ASP A 310 5.55 2.98 -2.11
N THR A 311 4.95 3.33 -3.24
CA THR A 311 4.80 2.50 -4.43
C THR A 311 5.80 2.86 -5.53
N GLY A 312 6.82 3.66 -5.22
CA GLY A 312 7.80 4.20 -6.17
C GLY A 312 8.64 3.19 -6.95
N ALA A 313 8.48 1.88 -6.74
CA ALA A 313 8.97 0.86 -7.68
C ALA A 313 8.21 0.90 -9.02
N GLY A 314 6.97 1.41 -9.01
CA GLY A 314 6.28 1.90 -10.18
C GLY A 314 6.75 3.32 -10.53
N SER A 315 7.07 3.57 -11.80
CA SER A 315 7.49 4.88 -12.31
C SER A 315 6.46 5.42 -13.29
N ALA A 316 5.95 6.62 -13.03
CA ALA A 316 5.15 7.39 -13.96
C ALA A 316 6.04 8.22 -14.93
N ILE A 317 5.54 8.46 -16.14
CA ILE A 317 6.12 9.45 -17.06
C ILE A 317 5.37 10.77 -16.85
N ILE A 318 6.08 11.76 -16.30
CA ILE A 318 5.48 13.05 -15.90
C ILE A 318 5.55 14.12 -17.01
N ASP A 319 6.35 13.92 -18.05
CA ASP A 319 6.57 14.90 -19.12
C ASP A 319 5.23 15.36 -19.76
N PRO A 320 4.89 16.67 -19.74
CA PRO A 320 3.64 17.16 -20.31
C PRO A 320 3.54 16.96 -21.82
N ASN A 321 4.65 16.74 -22.53
CA ASN A 321 4.67 16.58 -23.99
C ASN A 321 4.38 15.14 -24.45
N ILE A 322 4.30 14.17 -23.53
CA ILE A 322 4.07 12.76 -23.86
C ILE A 322 2.61 12.38 -23.58
N TYR A 323 1.73 12.45 -24.58
CA TYR A 323 0.32 12.08 -24.43
C TYR A 323 -0.18 11.14 -25.54
N PRO A 324 -0.89 10.04 -25.22
CA PRO A 324 -1.20 9.56 -23.88
C PRO A 324 0.07 9.12 -23.12
N ALA A 325 0.05 9.22 -21.80
CA ALA A 325 1.18 8.75 -20.99
C ALA A 325 1.27 7.21 -21.07
N PRO A 326 2.48 6.63 -21.16
CA PRO A 326 2.67 5.19 -21.02
C PRO A 326 2.17 4.68 -19.67
N HIS A 327 1.80 3.39 -19.63
CA HIS A 327 1.50 2.71 -18.37
C HIS A 327 2.72 2.68 -17.43
N ILE A 328 2.45 2.51 -16.15
CA ILE A 328 3.45 2.48 -15.07
C ILE A 328 4.53 1.42 -15.38
N ALA A 329 5.79 1.87 -15.47
CA ALA A 329 6.93 0.96 -15.57
C ALA A 329 7.29 0.44 -14.18
N TYR A 330 7.54 -0.85 -14.02
CA TYR A 330 7.81 -1.46 -12.71
C TYR A 330 9.21 -2.04 -12.62
N ASN A 331 9.89 -1.79 -11.51
CA ASN A 331 11.18 -2.41 -11.19
C ASN A 331 11.22 -2.82 -9.70
N SER A 332 11.21 -4.11 -9.45
CA SER A 332 11.21 -4.72 -8.11
C SER A 332 12.43 -4.38 -7.24
N THR A 333 13.53 -3.93 -7.86
CA THR A 333 14.78 -3.54 -7.17
C THR A 333 14.91 -2.03 -6.99
N ARG A 334 13.97 -1.24 -7.52
CA ARG A 334 13.88 0.19 -7.24
C ARG A 334 13.32 0.39 -5.83
N LYS A 335 13.66 1.53 -5.21
CA LYS A 335 13.03 1.99 -3.96
C LYS A 335 11.51 2.18 -4.16
N GLY A 336 10.74 2.22 -3.08
CA GLY A 336 9.29 2.40 -3.14
C GLY A 336 8.55 1.06 -3.26
N ARG A 337 8.89 0.14 -2.36
CA ARG A 337 8.14 -1.09 -2.08
C ARG A 337 7.92 -1.22 -0.58
N THR A 338 7.77 -0.09 0.10
CA THR A 338 8.05 0.01 1.53
C THR A 338 6.92 0.72 2.25
N ILE A 339 6.51 0.16 3.39
CA ILE A 339 5.65 0.84 4.36
C ILE A 339 6.55 1.59 5.33
N TYR A 340 6.26 2.85 5.57
CA TYR A 340 6.93 3.71 6.53
C TYR A 340 5.99 4.11 7.65
N ALA A 341 6.51 4.17 8.87
CA ALA A 341 5.82 4.76 10.02
C ALA A 341 6.42 6.12 10.36
N TYR A 342 5.56 7.02 10.83
CA TYR A 342 5.92 8.35 11.29
C TYR A 342 5.19 8.65 12.59
N ASP A 343 5.86 9.30 13.52
CA ASP A 343 5.20 9.83 14.72
C ASP A 343 4.49 11.14 14.34
N VAL A 344 3.22 11.25 14.70
CA VAL A 344 2.43 12.47 14.53
C VAL A 344 2.86 13.44 15.62
N ALA A 345 3.38 14.61 15.24
CA ALA A 345 3.78 15.62 16.21
C ALA A 345 2.60 15.98 17.13
N PRO A 346 2.82 16.32 18.43
CA PRO A 346 1.73 16.72 19.33
C PRO A 346 0.88 17.89 18.82
N SER A 347 1.46 18.78 17.98
CA SER A 347 0.75 19.87 17.32
C SER A 347 -0.18 19.41 16.17
N ARG A 348 -0.07 18.14 15.78
CA ARG A 348 -0.71 17.47 14.63
C ARG A 348 -0.50 18.21 13.31
N LYS A 349 0.66 18.87 13.16
CA LYS A 349 1.02 19.68 11.98
C LYS A 349 2.29 19.19 11.26
N ALA A 350 2.94 18.15 11.77
CA ALA A 350 4.16 17.61 11.21
C ALA A 350 4.26 16.10 11.47
N LEU A 351 5.03 15.42 10.60
CA LEU A 351 5.46 14.04 10.79
C LEU A 351 6.91 14.01 11.27
N LEU A 352 7.19 13.15 12.23
CA LEU A 352 8.48 13.01 12.89
C LEU A 352 8.95 11.54 12.79
N ASN A 353 10.24 11.30 13.02
CA ASN A 353 10.80 9.95 13.22
C ASN A 353 10.42 8.93 12.13
N LYS A 354 10.51 9.33 10.85
CA LYS A 354 10.32 8.44 9.70
C LYS A 354 11.16 7.18 9.86
N ARG A 355 10.53 6.01 9.73
CA ARG A 355 11.20 4.70 9.79
C ARG A 355 10.55 3.71 8.83
N PRO A 356 11.33 2.93 8.06
CA PRO A 356 10.77 1.81 7.31
C PRO A 356 10.31 0.73 8.30
N VAL A 357 9.12 0.19 8.11
CA VAL A 357 8.61 -0.92 8.93
C VAL A 357 8.50 -2.22 8.13
N TYR A 358 8.21 -2.14 6.82
CA TYR A 358 8.03 -3.36 6.02
C TYR A 358 8.43 -3.15 4.56
N LEU A 359 9.20 -4.10 4.02
CA LEU A 359 9.49 -4.21 2.58
C LEU A 359 8.59 -5.29 1.99
N SER A 360 7.78 -4.93 1.00
CA SER A 360 6.85 -5.88 0.39
C SER A 360 7.58 -7.05 -0.26
N MET A 361 7.18 -8.28 0.10
CA MET A 361 7.76 -9.52 -0.43
C MET A 361 7.49 -9.73 -1.93
N GLU A 362 6.50 -9.04 -2.48
CA GLU A 362 6.06 -9.08 -3.86
C GLU A 362 5.38 -7.74 -4.20
N TYR A 363 5.36 -7.33 -5.47
CA TYR A 363 4.75 -6.06 -5.91
C TYR A 363 5.20 -4.86 -5.04
N ALA A 364 4.33 -3.88 -4.79
CA ALA A 364 4.50 -2.82 -3.81
C ALA A 364 3.33 -2.85 -2.80
N PRO A 365 3.49 -2.30 -1.59
CA PRO A 365 2.37 -2.09 -0.69
C PRO A 365 1.52 -0.93 -1.20
N ASP A 366 0.22 -1.14 -1.33
CA ASP A 366 -0.73 -0.20 -1.94
C ASP A 366 -1.69 0.30 -0.84
N GLY A 367 -2.98 0.01 -0.93
CA GLY A 367 -3.94 0.29 0.14
C GLY A 367 -3.56 -0.34 1.50
N ILE A 368 -3.67 0.45 2.57
CA ILE A 368 -3.36 0.05 3.95
C ILE A 368 -4.45 0.50 4.93
N LYS A 369 -4.69 -0.30 5.98
CA LYS A 369 -5.59 0.00 7.09
C LYS A 369 -5.00 -0.52 8.41
N THR A 370 -5.39 0.08 9.53
CA THR A 370 -5.12 -0.45 10.86
C THR A 370 -6.33 -1.21 11.39
N SER A 371 -6.09 -2.37 12.00
CA SER A 371 -7.11 -3.06 12.78
C SER A 371 -7.29 -2.36 14.12
N ARG A 372 -8.43 -2.60 14.79
CA ARG A 372 -8.72 -2.09 16.13
C ARG A 372 -7.69 -2.57 17.17
N GLU A 373 -7.17 -3.77 16.97
CA GLU A 373 -6.13 -4.38 17.80
C GLU A 373 -4.72 -3.78 17.56
N GLY A 374 -4.56 -2.91 16.56
CA GLY A 374 -3.30 -2.21 16.27
C GLY A 374 -2.42 -2.87 15.20
N TYR A 375 -2.91 -3.92 14.53
CA TYR A 375 -2.18 -4.52 13.41
C TYR A 375 -2.29 -3.67 12.15
N LEU A 376 -1.21 -3.65 11.35
CA LEU A 376 -1.26 -3.13 9.99
C LEU A 376 -1.81 -4.21 9.08
N VAL A 377 -2.73 -3.84 8.20
CA VAL A 377 -3.29 -4.70 7.16
C VAL A 377 -3.07 -3.98 5.84
N SER A 378 -2.32 -4.58 4.92
CA SER A 378 -1.94 -3.91 3.67
C SER A 378 -2.10 -4.84 2.45
N ALA A 379 -2.66 -4.30 1.38
CA ALA A 379 -2.68 -4.91 0.06
C ALA A 379 -1.26 -4.91 -0.52
N THR A 380 -0.76 -6.07 -0.92
CA THR A 380 0.62 -6.20 -1.40
C THR A 380 0.71 -7.16 -2.58
N GLY A 381 -0.05 -6.92 -3.65
CA GLY A 381 -0.04 -7.78 -4.83
C GLY A 381 -1.11 -8.87 -4.78
N LYS A 382 -0.74 -10.15 -4.80
CA LYS A 382 -1.69 -11.28 -4.83
C LYS A 382 -2.24 -11.63 -3.45
N GLY A 383 -2.66 -10.61 -2.71
CA GLY A 383 -3.22 -10.78 -1.37
C GLY A 383 -2.95 -9.62 -0.42
N VAL A 384 -3.15 -9.92 0.86
CA VAL A 384 -3.08 -8.98 1.96
C VAL A 384 -2.11 -9.50 3.02
N VAL A 385 -1.27 -8.64 3.58
CA VAL A 385 -0.39 -8.99 4.70
C VAL A 385 -0.87 -8.32 5.99
N VAL A 386 -0.78 -9.05 7.10
CA VAL A 386 -1.00 -8.57 8.47
C VAL A 386 0.34 -8.46 9.17
N LEU A 387 0.65 -7.26 9.67
CA LEU A 387 1.90 -6.93 10.33
C LEU A 387 1.66 -6.42 11.74
N THR A 388 2.66 -6.53 12.62
CA THR A 388 2.73 -5.69 13.82
C THR A 388 2.88 -4.20 13.45
N ASP A 389 2.71 -3.31 14.42
CA ASP A 389 3.00 -1.89 14.31
C ASP A 389 4.48 -1.58 14.03
N GLU A 390 5.37 -2.52 14.35
CA GLU A 390 6.80 -2.52 14.03
C GLU A 390 7.14 -3.22 12.70
N GLY A 391 6.15 -3.81 12.01
CA GLY A 391 6.30 -4.38 10.68
C GLY A 391 6.73 -5.85 10.61
N GLU A 392 6.65 -6.60 11.71
CA GLU A 392 6.82 -8.07 11.69
C GLU A 392 5.66 -8.70 10.91
N PRO A 393 5.91 -9.51 9.85
CA PRO A 393 4.85 -10.22 9.16
C PRO A 393 4.33 -11.40 9.99
N LEU A 394 3.02 -11.40 10.25
CA LEU A 394 2.36 -12.41 11.10
C LEU A 394 1.60 -13.42 10.25
N VAL A 395 0.76 -12.91 9.36
CA VAL A 395 -0.15 -13.67 8.50
C VAL A 395 -0.21 -13.01 7.12
N ARG A 396 -0.31 -13.82 6.06
CA ARG A 396 -0.69 -13.36 4.73
C ARG A 396 -1.93 -14.10 4.26
N VAL A 397 -2.89 -13.34 3.74
CA VAL A 397 -4.03 -13.87 2.98
C VAL A 397 -3.66 -13.88 1.51
N GLN A 398 -3.89 -15.00 0.81
CA GLN A 398 -3.62 -15.15 -0.61
C GLN A 398 -4.89 -14.99 -1.44
N THR A 399 -4.76 -14.39 -2.62
CA THR A 399 -5.85 -14.24 -3.58
C THR A 399 -5.39 -14.62 -4.98
N ASN A 400 -6.31 -15.11 -5.81
CA ASN A 400 -6.04 -15.41 -7.22
C ASN A 400 -5.97 -14.14 -8.10
N PHE A 401 -6.43 -13.01 -7.59
CA PHE A 401 -6.36 -11.69 -8.24
C PHE A 401 -5.40 -10.76 -7.50
N THR A 402 -5.03 -9.65 -8.14
CA THR A 402 -4.19 -8.62 -7.49
C THR A 402 -5.06 -7.72 -6.64
N VAL A 403 -4.87 -7.74 -5.33
CA VAL A 403 -5.50 -6.83 -4.38
C VAL A 403 -4.76 -5.49 -4.44
N ILE A 404 -5.54 -4.42 -4.61
CA ILE A 404 -5.05 -3.04 -4.67
C ILE A 404 -5.43 -2.31 -3.40
N ASN A 405 -6.67 -2.47 -2.94
CA ASN A 405 -7.14 -1.77 -1.75
C ASN A 405 -8.11 -2.64 -0.94
N ILE A 406 -8.33 -2.23 0.31
CA ILE A 406 -9.04 -3.00 1.31
C ILE A 406 -9.90 -2.12 2.22
N ALA A 407 -11.01 -2.67 2.71
CA ALA A 407 -11.84 -2.03 3.72
C ALA A 407 -12.42 -3.04 4.71
N PHE A 408 -12.46 -2.68 5.98
CA PHE A 408 -13.25 -3.42 6.96
C PHE A 408 -14.73 -3.06 6.81
N ALA A 409 -15.60 -4.07 6.80
CA ALA A 409 -17.05 -3.92 6.61
C ALA A 409 -17.86 -4.85 7.51
N GLY A 410 -19.18 -4.66 7.49
CA GLY A 410 -20.13 -5.33 8.39
C GLY A 410 -20.39 -4.53 9.66
N ALA A 411 -21.51 -4.84 10.34
CA ALA A 411 -21.96 -4.11 11.53
C ALA A 411 -20.89 -4.08 12.64
N GLU A 412 -20.16 -5.19 12.78
CA GLU A 412 -19.08 -5.37 13.74
C GLU A 412 -17.69 -5.07 13.16
N ARG A 413 -17.61 -4.70 11.88
CA ARG A 413 -16.36 -4.48 11.11
C ARG A 413 -15.41 -5.67 11.15
N ASP A 414 -15.95 -6.88 11.20
CA ASP A 414 -15.24 -8.15 11.37
C ASP A 414 -14.98 -8.90 10.06
N GLU A 415 -15.35 -8.29 8.93
CA GLU A 415 -14.98 -8.75 7.59
C GLU A 415 -13.98 -7.76 6.98
N LEU A 416 -12.95 -8.27 6.29
CA LEU A 416 -12.12 -7.47 5.41
C LEU A 416 -12.53 -7.75 3.96
N TRP A 417 -12.82 -6.69 3.21
CA TRP A 417 -13.09 -6.77 1.79
C TRP A 417 -11.85 -6.34 1.03
N ALA A 418 -11.38 -7.20 0.14
CA ALA A 418 -10.22 -6.98 -0.72
C ALA A 418 -10.68 -6.80 -2.16
N ILE A 419 -10.23 -5.71 -2.79
CA ILE A 419 -10.67 -5.28 -4.11
C ILE A 419 -9.44 -5.00 -4.97
N GLY A 420 -9.53 -5.30 -6.27
CA GLY A 420 -8.47 -4.96 -7.20
C GLY A 420 -8.75 -5.42 -8.62
N LYS A 421 -7.75 -6.01 -9.29
CA LYS A 421 -7.84 -6.34 -10.72
C LYS A 421 -8.56 -7.64 -10.97
N GLY A 422 -9.76 -7.58 -11.54
CA GLY A 422 -10.53 -8.77 -11.93
C GLY A 422 -11.32 -9.45 -10.81
N GLY A 423 -11.19 -9.01 -9.55
CA GLY A 423 -11.80 -9.69 -8.42
C GLY A 423 -12.13 -8.82 -7.21
N VAL A 424 -13.12 -9.30 -6.46
CA VAL A 424 -13.47 -8.88 -5.11
C VAL A 424 -13.55 -10.10 -4.22
N ALA A 425 -12.87 -10.07 -3.07
CA ALA A 425 -12.96 -11.12 -2.06
C ALA A 425 -13.42 -10.56 -0.71
N ARG A 426 -14.15 -11.41 0.02
CA ARG A 426 -14.51 -11.20 1.42
C ARG A 426 -13.67 -12.16 2.28
N ILE A 427 -12.85 -11.59 3.14
CA ILE A 427 -12.03 -12.31 4.12
C ILE A 427 -12.78 -12.28 5.46
N ARG A 428 -13.12 -13.47 5.96
CA ARG A 428 -13.68 -13.66 7.30
C ARG A 428 -12.56 -14.15 8.20
N TRP A 429 -12.37 -13.48 9.32
CA TRP A 429 -11.25 -13.73 10.23
C TRP A 429 -11.52 -13.13 11.62
N GLY A 430 -10.53 -13.12 12.50
CA GLY A 430 -10.67 -12.65 13.89
C GLY A 430 -10.42 -11.16 14.11
N LEU A 431 -9.86 -10.44 13.12
CA LEU A 431 -9.58 -9.01 13.24
C LEU A 431 -10.82 -8.15 13.01
N LYS A 432 -10.87 -7.01 13.70
CA LYS A 432 -11.92 -6.00 13.50
C LYS A 432 -11.33 -4.67 13.05
N GLY A 433 -12.04 -3.95 12.19
CA GLY A 433 -11.70 -2.59 11.81
C GLY A 433 -11.94 -1.58 12.94
N SER A 434 -11.15 -0.50 12.97
CA SER A 434 -11.41 0.65 13.86
C SER A 434 -12.79 1.27 13.56
N TYR A 435 -13.51 1.73 14.60
CA TYR A 435 -14.57 2.71 14.41
C TYR A 435 -13.91 4.05 14.05
N ALA A 436 -14.36 4.67 12.96
CA ALA A 436 -13.90 6.00 12.55
C ALA A 436 -14.34 7.08 13.54
#